data_AF-A0A3N5DDU8-F1
#
_entry.id   AF-A0A3N5DDU8-F1
#
_cell.length_a   1.000
_cell.length_b   1.000
_cell.length_c   1.000
_cell.angle_alpha   90.00
_cell.angle_beta   90.00
_cell.angle_gamma   90.00
#
_symmetry.space_group_name_H-M   'P 1'
#
loop_
_entity.id
_entity.type
_entity.pdbx_description
1 polymer ?
#
loop_
_entity_poly.entity_id
_entity_poly.type
_entity_poly.pdbx_seq_one_letter_code
_entity_poly.pdbx_strand_id
1 'polypeptide(L)'
;MGILLDKTVDCPYINFSENGFIDIEGRSITEDVFSFWQPLLEWITEYCKKPAEFTSVIINLEYTNSSSNKYINEILKRFEECHSRGNKMLINWKYEEDDESILQLGKDLEAITNLPFKFEMVELEKMKSQRVKIKSKKTGNEAIITYRYWDAIIRNGHGEEYIVLEEIV
;
A
#
# COMPACT_ATOMS: atom_id res chain seq x y z
N MET A 1 -4.69 -16.58 -3.04
CA MET A 1 -4.89 -15.69 -4.20
C MET A 1 -4.91 -14.24 -3.68
N GLY A 2 -4.14 -13.34 -4.28
CA GLY A 2 -4.12 -11.92 -3.89
C GLY A 2 -5.35 -11.13 -4.36
N ILE A 3 -5.44 -9.86 -3.96
CA ILE A 3 -6.44 -8.89 -4.42
C ILE A 3 -5.73 -7.76 -5.16
N LEU A 4 -6.20 -7.43 -6.36
CA LEU A 4 -5.76 -6.28 -7.13
C LEU A 4 -6.99 -5.51 -7.63
N LEU A 5 -7.14 -4.26 -7.18
CA LEU A 5 -8.22 -3.36 -7.59
C LEU A 5 -7.61 -2.06 -8.10
N ASP A 6 -8.05 -1.63 -9.29
CA ASP A 6 -7.64 -0.35 -9.85
C ASP A 6 -8.26 0.82 -9.09
N LYS A 7 -7.50 1.93 -9.01
CA LYS A 7 -7.98 3.18 -8.42
C LYS A 7 -9.19 3.71 -9.18
N THR A 8 -10.21 4.17 -8.46
CA THR A 8 -11.33 4.95 -9.03
C THR A 8 -11.34 6.37 -8.44
N VAL A 9 -12.40 7.12 -8.75
CA VAL A 9 -12.57 8.50 -8.25
C VAL A 9 -12.83 8.54 -6.75
N ASP A 10 -13.38 7.47 -6.19
CA ASP A 10 -13.92 7.34 -4.84
C ASP A 10 -13.38 6.13 -4.05
N CYS A 11 -12.78 5.15 -4.74
CA CYS A 11 -12.15 3.98 -4.14
C CYS A 11 -10.62 4.02 -4.36
N PRO A 12 -9.83 3.61 -3.35
CA PRO A 12 -8.38 3.52 -3.49
C PRO A 12 -8.00 2.34 -4.40
N TYR A 13 -6.82 2.44 -5.01
CA TYR A 13 -6.10 1.28 -5.52
C TYR A 13 -5.74 0.35 -4.37
N ILE A 14 -5.87 -0.94 -4.62
CA ILE A 14 -5.56 -2.01 -3.66
C ILE A 14 -4.65 -3.03 -4.34
N ASN A 15 -3.52 -3.36 -3.70
CA ASN A 15 -2.71 -4.52 -4.06
C ASN A 15 -2.33 -5.29 -2.79
N PHE A 16 -3.04 -6.38 -2.56
CA PHE A 16 -2.81 -7.29 -1.46
C PHE A 16 -2.23 -8.59 -1.99
N SER A 17 -0.98 -8.87 -1.63
CA SER A 17 -0.23 -10.02 -2.09
C SER A 17 0.21 -10.90 -0.93
N GLU A 18 0.12 -12.22 -1.12
CA GLU A 18 0.52 -13.21 -0.12
C GLU A 18 2.03 -13.21 0.17
N ASN A 19 2.83 -12.57 -0.67
CA ASN A 19 4.27 -12.37 -0.44
C ASN A 19 4.58 -11.29 0.62
N GLY A 20 3.55 -10.73 1.26
CA GLY A 20 3.69 -9.72 2.31
C GLY A 20 3.67 -8.28 1.82
N PHE A 21 3.33 -8.04 0.56
CA PHE A 21 3.13 -6.68 0.04
C PHE A 21 1.66 -6.30 0.09
N ILE A 22 1.34 -5.26 0.87
CA ILE A 22 -0.01 -4.72 1.05
C ILE A 22 0.03 -3.23 0.72
N ASP A 23 -0.69 -2.79 -0.30
CA ASP A 23 -0.71 -1.40 -0.75
C ASP A 23 -2.15 -0.87 -0.85
N ILE A 24 -2.36 0.31 -0.27
CA ILE A 24 -3.62 1.08 -0.30
C ILE A 24 -3.29 2.50 -0.74
N GLU A 25 -3.82 2.92 -1.88
CA GLU A 25 -3.50 4.23 -2.47
C GLU A 25 -4.73 4.98 -2.99
N GLY A 26 -4.82 6.27 -2.64
CA GLY A 26 -5.74 7.20 -3.29
C GLY A 26 -6.86 7.67 -2.36
N ARG A 27 -8.03 7.92 -2.94
CA ARG A 27 -9.19 8.43 -2.21
C ARG A 27 -10.01 7.29 -1.68
N SER A 28 -10.42 7.37 -0.42
CA SER A 28 -11.33 6.42 0.20
C SER A 28 -12.58 7.11 0.72
N ILE A 29 -13.50 7.38 -0.20
CA ILE A 29 -14.72 8.15 0.05
C ILE A 29 -15.97 7.52 -0.56
N THR A 30 -15.89 6.25 -0.98
CA THR A 30 -17.05 5.50 -1.47
C THR A 30 -18.24 5.58 -0.52
N GLU A 31 -19.44 5.64 -1.09
CA GLU A 31 -20.69 5.57 -0.34
C GLU A 31 -20.99 4.13 0.12
N ASP A 32 -20.60 3.13 -0.67
CA ASP A 32 -20.77 1.71 -0.34
C ASP A 32 -19.53 1.15 0.38
N VAL A 33 -19.26 1.73 1.55
CA VAL A 33 -18.08 1.43 2.38
C VAL A 33 -18.01 -0.05 2.75
N PHE A 34 -19.16 -0.66 3.08
CA PHE A 34 -19.20 -2.05 3.53
C PHE A 34 -18.81 -3.00 2.39
N SER A 35 -19.44 -2.88 1.21
CA SER A 35 -19.15 -3.78 0.10
C SER A 35 -17.71 -3.66 -0.39
N PHE A 36 -17.12 -2.46 -0.28
CA PHE A 36 -15.72 -2.24 -0.65
C PHE A 36 -14.74 -2.81 0.38
N TRP A 37 -14.87 -2.45 1.66
CA TRP A 37 -13.86 -2.75 2.67
C TRP A 37 -14.00 -4.11 3.34
N GLN A 38 -15.21 -4.66 3.42
CA GLN A 38 -15.44 -5.93 4.10
C GLN A 38 -14.63 -7.09 3.47
N PRO A 39 -14.62 -7.29 2.14
CA PRO A 39 -13.81 -8.34 1.52
C PRO A 39 -12.30 -8.15 1.73
N LEU A 40 -11.84 -6.90 1.79
CA LEU A 40 -10.44 -6.55 2.05
C LEU A 40 -10.04 -6.92 3.48
N LEU A 41 -10.87 -6.58 4.46
CA LEU A 41 -10.65 -6.95 5.86
C LEU A 41 -10.66 -8.47 6.07
N GLU A 42 -11.56 -9.19 5.40
CA GLU A 42 -11.62 -10.65 5.42
C GLU A 42 -10.35 -11.27 4.84
N TRP A 43 -9.87 -10.75 3.70
CA TRP A 43 -8.63 -11.21 3.11
C TRP A 43 -7.43 -11.01 4.06
N ILE A 44 -7.31 -9.82 4.68
CA ILE A 44 -6.25 -9.53 5.65
C ILE A 44 -6.34 -10.46 6.86
N THR A 45 -7.56 -10.75 7.31
CA THR A 45 -7.80 -11.71 8.41
C THR A 45 -7.23 -13.08 8.08
N GLU A 46 -7.48 -13.58 6.87
CA GLU A 46 -6.96 -14.87 6.41
C GLU A 46 -5.45 -14.83 6.21
N TYR A 47 -4.92 -13.77 5.59
CA TYR A 47 -3.47 -13.55 5.43
C TYR A 47 -2.74 -13.63 6.77
N CYS A 48 -3.26 -12.98 7.81
CA CYS A 48 -2.66 -12.94 9.13
C CYS A 48 -2.55 -14.32 9.83
N LYS A 49 -3.24 -15.37 9.35
CA LYS A 49 -3.09 -16.74 9.87
C LYS A 49 -1.76 -17.37 9.47
N LYS A 50 -1.23 -17.01 8.30
CA LYS A 50 0.04 -17.49 7.77
C LYS A 50 0.70 -16.38 6.93
N PRO A 51 1.16 -15.29 7.56
CA PRO A 51 1.74 -14.16 6.85
C PRO A 51 3.08 -14.54 6.22
N ALA A 52 3.57 -13.71 5.31
CA ALA A 52 4.94 -13.79 4.82
C ALA A 52 5.94 -13.51 5.97
N GLU A 53 7.21 -13.87 5.74
CA GLU A 53 8.29 -13.64 6.72
C GLU A 53 8.40 -12.17 7.16
N PHE A 54 8.16 -11.26 6.20
CA PHE A 54 8.06 -9.83 6.44
C PHE A 54 6.87 -9.26 5.67
N THR A 55 6.03 -8.47 6.36
CA THR A 55 4.91 -7.76 5.73
C THR A 55 5.20 -6.27 5.61
N SER A 56 5.29 -5.76 4.39
CA SER A 56 5.34 -4.33 4.10
C SER A 56 3.94 -3.81 3.78
N VAL A 57 3.40 -2.99 4.66
CA VAL A 57 2.12 -2.30 4.43
C VAL A 57 2.42 -0.87 3.99
N ILE A 58 1.82 -0.42 2.90
CA ILE A 58 1.95 0.93 2.37
C ILE A 58 0.56 1.55 2.38
N ILE A 59 0.43 2.69 3.04
CA ILE A 59 -0.81 3.47 3.09
C ILE A 59 -0.49 4.86 2.56
N ASN A 60 -1.08 5.21 1.42
CA ASN A 60 -0.91 6.51 0.77
C ASN A 60 -2.29 7.09 0.41
N LEU A 61 -2.89 7.79 1.37
CA LEU A 61 -4.25 8.32 1.21
C LEU A 61 -4.19 9.77 0.72
N GLU A 62 -4.99 10.08 -0.30
CA GLU A 62 -5.17 11.44 -0.80
C GLU A 62 -6.31 12.16 -0.07
N TYR A 63 -7.33 11.41 0.31
CA TYR A 63 -8.49 11.90 1.04
C TYR A 63 -9.29 10.71 1.56
N THR A 64 -9.86 10.82 2.75
CA THR A 64 -10.60 9.73 3.38
C THR A 64 -11.74 10.26 4.23
N ASN A 65 -12.84 9.50 4.30
CA ASN A 65 -13.97 9.82 5.18
C ASN A 65 -13.91 8.99 6.47
N SER A 66 -14.71 9.39 7.47
CA SER A 66 -14.75 8.73 8.77
C SER A 66 -15.12 7.25 8.70
N SER A 67 -15.94 6.85 7.72
CA SER A 67 -16.34 5.46 7.54
C SER A 67 -15.19 4.59 7.03
N SER A 68 -14.41 5.09 6.07
CA SER A 68 -13.20 4.43 5.59
C SER A 68 -12.12 4.36 6.67
N ASN A 69 -11.95 5.42 7.46
CA ASN A 69 -11.01 5.44 8.59
C ASN A 69 -11.30 4.35 9.62
N LYS A 70 -12.59 4.01 9.85
CA LYS A 70 -12.96 2.88 10.70
C LYS A 70 -12.42 1.56 10.15
N TYR A 71 -12.56 1.31 8.84
CA TYR A 71 -12.06 0.08 8.23
C TYR A 71 -10.53 0.02 8.18
N ILE A 72 -9.85 1.14 7.91
CA ILE A 72 -8.39 1.22 7.98
C ILE A 72 -7.90 0.87 9.40
N ASN A 73 -8.55 1.42 10.43
CA ASN A 73 -8.26 1.07 11.82
C ASN A 73 -8.50 -0.43 12.10
N GLU A 74 -9.61 -1.00 11.64
CA GLU A 74 -9.88 -2.44 11.80
C GLU A 74 -8.82 -3.31 11.09
N ILE A 75 -8.36 -2.93 9.90
CA ILE A 75 -7.25 -3.59 9.20
C ILE A 75 -5.97 -3.51 10.03
N LEU A 76 -5.63 -2.33 10.57
CA LEU A 76 -4.46 -2.16 11.42
C LEU A 76 -4.53 -3.00 12.70
N LYS A 77 -5.70 -3.12 13.34
CA LYS A 77 -5.88 -4.04 14.47
C LYS A 77 -5.59 -5.50 14.11
N ARG A 78 -6.00 -5.96 12.91
CA ARG A 78 -5.66 -7.32 12.45
C ARG A 78 -4.16 -7.50 12.22
N PHE A 79 -3.49 -6.45 11.75
CA PHE A 79 -2.04 -6.44 11.66
C PHE A 79 -1.37 -6.42 13.03
N GLU A 80 -1.87 -5.65 13.99
CA GLU A 80 -1.37 -5.61 15.36
C GLU A 80 -1.47 -6.99 16.02
N GLU A 81 -2.61 -7.67 15.92
CA GLU A 81 -2.78 -9.04 16.39
C GLU A 81 -1.76 -9.98 15.74
N CYS A 82 -1.52 -9.83 14.43
CA CYS A 82 -0.54 -10.60 13.69
C CYS A 82 0.90 -10.31 14.17
N HIS A 83 1.23 -9.05 14.38
CA HIS A 83 2.52 -8.60 14.88
C HIS A 83 2.80 -9.11 16.30
N SER A 84 1.79 -9.11 17.18
CA SER A 84 1.90 -9.58 18.56
C SER A 84 2.26 -11.07 18.67
N ARG A 85 2.01 -11.85 17.60
CA ARG A 85 2.43 -13.26 17.48
C ARG A 85 3.90 -13.42 17.03
N GLY A 86 4.66 -12.33 16.89
CA GLY A 86 6.06 -12.32 16.50
C GLY A 86 6.30 -12.15 14.99
N ASN A 87 5.26 -11.89 14.19
CA ASN A 87 5.43 -11.67 12.75
C ASN A 87 6.00 -10.28 12.47
N LYS A 88 7.01 -10.22 11.61
CA LYS A 88 7.69 -8.96 11.28
C LYS A 88 6.87 -8.18 10.27
N MET A 89 6.68 -6.89 10.52
CA MET A 89 6.02 -6.00 9.58
C MET A 89 6.47 -4.56 9.74
N LEU A 90 6.08 -3.70 8.80
CA LEU A 90 6.28 -2.26 8.84
C LEU A 90 5.11 -1.56 8.14
N ILE A 91 4.52 -0.58 8.81
CA ILE A 91 3.54 0.34 8.21
C ILE A 91 4.30 1.54 7.64
N ASN A 92 4.25 1.70 6.33
CA ASN A 92 4.81 2.85 5.62
C ASN A 92 3.67 3.83 5.34
N TRP A 93 3.55 4.85 6.17
CA TRP A 93 2.53 5.89 6.04
C TRP A 93 3.05 7.04 5.19
N LYS A 94 2.46 7.21 4.01
CA LYS A 94 2.83 8.27 3.05
C LYS A 94 1.86 9.43 3.14
N TYR A 95 2.39 10.64 3.08
CA TYR A 95 1.61 11.88 3.18
C TYR A 95 2.28 13.02 2.41
N GLU A 96 1.52 14.02 1.97
CA GLU A 96 2.07 15.23 1.33
C GLU A 96 2.49 16.27 2.36
N GLU A 97 3.45 17.14 2.02
CA GLU A 97 3.97 18.18 2.93
C GLU A 97 2.86 19.12 3.44
N ASP A 98 1.89 19.43 2.58
CA ASP A 98 0.78 20.34 2.84
C ASP A 98 -0.49 19.63 3.34
N ASP A 99 -0.49 18.29 3.44
CA ASP A 99 -1.62 17.51 3.98
C ASP A 99 -1.38 17.10 5.44
N GLU A 100 -1.48 18.09 6.33
CA GLU A 100 -1.41 17.88 7.77
C GLU A 100 -2.50 16.92 8.29
N SER A 101 -3.64 16.84 7.59
CA SER A 101 -4.78 16.02 8.01
C SER A 101 -4.49 14.54 7.86
N ILE A 102 -3.87 14.14 6.74
CA ILE A 102 -3.46 12.75 6.49
C ILE A 102 -2.29 12.37 7.38
N LEU A 103 -1.34 13.27 7.61
CA LEU A 103 -0.27 13.03 8.59
C LEU A 103 -0.83 12.80 9.99
N GLN A 104 -1.76 13.65 10.43
CA GLN A 104 -2.35 13.54 11.76
C GLN A 104 -3.14 12.24 11.92
N LEU A 105 -3.90 11.82 10.90
CA LEU A 105 -4.58 10.53 10.91
C LEU A 105 -3.60 9.36 11.12
N GLY A 106 -2.47 9.37 10.41
CA GLY A 106 -1.45 8.34 10.57
C GLY A 106 -0.85 8.31 11.98
N LYS A 107 -0.58 9.48 12.56
CA LYS A 107 -0.09 9.61 13.95
C LYS A 107 -1.13 9.15 14.97
N ASP A 108 -2.40 9.46 14.76
CA ASP A 108 -3.48 9.02 15.63
C ASP A 108 -3.61 7.49 15.62
N LEU A 109 -3.47 6.87 14.44
CA LEU A 109 -3.48 5.41 14.28
C LEU A 109 -2.23 4.74 14.90
N GLU A 110 -1.04 5.33 14.72
CA GLU A 110 0.18 4.89 15.39
C GLU A 110 0.02 4.94 16.92
N ALA A 111 -0.54 6.03 17.47
CA ALA A 111 -0.68 6.20 18.91
C ALA A 111 -1.62 5.18 19.57
N ILE A 112 -2.54 4.59 18.80
CA ILE A 112 -3.51 3.59 19.28
C ILE A 112 -3.18 2.15 18.87
N THR A 113 -2.08 1.92 18.17
CA THR A 113 -1.65 0.57 17.75
C THR A 113 -0.20 0.31 18.15
N ASN A 114 0.11 -0.90 18.58
CA ASN A 114 1.48 -1.33 18.85
C ASN A 114 2.13 -1.88 17.58
N LEU A 115 2.16 -1.07 16.52
CA LEU A 115 2.73 -1.41 15.22
C LEU A 115 3.92 -0.50 14.91
N PRO A 116 4.96 -1.01 14.23
CA PRO A 116 6.04 -0.17 13.75
C PRO A 116 5.56 0.67 12.56
N PHE A 117 5.53 1.99 12.75
CA PHE A 117 5.24 2.96 11.68
C PHE A 117 6.51 3.62 11.19
N LYS A 118 6.52 3.96 9.90
CA LYS A 118 7.48 4.82 9.24
C LYS A 118 6.70 5.84 8.42
N PHE A 119 6.88 7.12 8.74
CA PHE A 119 6.27 8.22 8.00
C PHE A 119 7.19 8.67 6.87
N GLU A 120 6.65 8.74 5.66
CA GLU A 120 7.36 9.15 4.45
C GLU A 120 6.61 10.31 3.79
N MET A 121 7.21 11.49 3.78
CA MET A 121 6.71 12.62 3.02
C MET A 121 6.90 12.34 1.52
N VAL A 122 5.85 12.54 0.72
CA VAL A 122 5.86 12.33 -0.73
C VAL A 122 5.33 13.57 -1.46
N GLU A 123 5.91 13.89 -2.60
CA GLU A 123 5.36 14.88 -3.53
C GLU A 123 4.55 14.12 -4.61
N LEU A 124 3.22 14.03 -4.51
CA LEU A 124 2.44 13.14 -5.38
C LEU A 124 2.52 13.55 -6.86
N GLU A 125 2.64 14.83 -7.18
CA GLU A 125 2.70 15.29 -8.58
C GLU A 125 3.99 14.86 -9.29
N LYS A 126 5.12 14.84 -8.59
CA LYS A 126 6.40 14.40 -9.17
C LYS A 126 6.48 12.88 -9.26
N MET A 127 6.00 12.14 -8.26
CA MET A 127 6.01 10.66 -8.29
C MET A 127 5.01 10.05 -9.27
N LYS A 128 3.85 10.68 -9.52
CA LYS A 128 2.85 10.21 -10.50
C LYS A 128 3.30 10.40 -11.95
N SER A 129 4.11 11.42 -12.22
CA SER A 129 4.61 11.74 -13.56
C SER A 129 5.83 10.89 -13.92
N GLN A 130 6.64 10.54 -12.92
CA GLN A 130 7.83 9.72 -13.12
C GLN A 130 7.47 8.30 -13.57
N ARG A 131 7.98 7.95 -14.74
CA ARG A 131 7.88 6.63 -15.34
C ARG A 131 9.27 6.05 -15.54
N VAL A 132 9.33 4.74 -15.64
CA VAL A 132 10.54 4.03 -15.98
C VAL A 132 10.22 3.01 -17.05
N LYS A 133 11.09 2.95 -18.05
CA LYS A 133 11.04 1.91 -19.06
C LYS A 133 11.88 0.75 -18.57
N ILE A 134 11.25 -0.41 -18.38
CA ILE A 134 11.90 -1.64 -17.94
C ILE A 134 11.86 -2.71 -19.03
N LYS A 135 12.82 -3.63 -19.00
CA LYS A 135 12.90 -4.80 -19.89
C LYS A 135 13.03 -6.08 -19.09
N SER A 136 12.16 -7.06 -19.32
CA SER A 136 12.27 -8.38 -18.69
C SER A 136 13.49 -9.14 -19.21
N LYS A 137 14.32 -9.68 -18.30
CA LYS A 137 15.43 -10.58 -18.65
C LYS A 137 14.96 -11.95 -19.15
N LYS A 138 13.77 -12.39 -18.74
CA LYS A 138 13.21 -13.71 -19.11
C LYS A 138 12.62 -13.70 -20.52
N THR A 139 11.82 -12.68 -20.85
CA THR A 139 11.08 -12.64 -22.12
C THR A 139 11.64 -11.62 -23.11
N GLY A 140 12.46 -10.67 -22.67
CA GLY A 140 12.93 -9.56 -23.49
C GLY A 140 11.88 -8.47 -23.72
N ASN A 141 10.68 -8.59 -23.17
CA ASN A 141 9.61 -7.60 -23.34
C ASN A 141 9.92 -6.31 -22.61
N GLU A 142 9.56 -5.19 -23.22
CA GLU A 142 9.71 -3.85 -22.67
C GLU A 142 8.35 -3.32 -22.18
N ALA A 143 8.34 -2.63 -21.05
CA ALA A 143 7.17 -1.99 -20.50
C ALA A 143 7.54 -0.61 -19.94
N ILE A 144 6.66 0.37 -20.12
CA ILE A 144 6.74 1.65 -19.42
C ILE A 144 5.79 1.57 -18.25
N ILE A 145 6.32 1.72 -17.05
CA ILE A 145 5.57 1.64 -15.80
C ILE A 145 5.82 2.90 -14.99
N THR A 146 4.96 3.21 -14.02
CA THR A 146 5.25 4.29 -13.07
C THR A 146 6.47 3.92 -12.23
N TYR A 147 7.26 4.92 -11.82
CA TYR A 147 8.39 4.70 -10.92
C TYR A 147 7.92 4.03 -9.61
N ARG A 148 6.70 4.33 -9.17
CA ARG A 148 6.05 3.66 -8.04
C ARG A 148 5.86 2.16 -8.26
N TYR A 149 5.34 1.74 -9.42
CA TYR A 149 5.17 0.31 -9.72
C TYR A 149 6.53 -0.39 -9.81
N TRP A 150 7.55 0.32 -10.30
CA TRP A 150 8.92 -0.19 -10.32
C TRP A 150 9.51 -0.37 -8.92
N ASP A 151 9.33 0.61 -8.03
CA ASP A 151 9.72 0.50 -6.62
C ASP A 151 9.02 -0.71 -5.96
N ALA A 152 7.74 -0.94 -6.25
CA ALA A 152 7.03 -2.13 -5.79
C ALA A 152 7.65 -3.43 -6.33
N ILE A 153 8.03 -3.50 -7.62
CA ILE A 153 8.72 -4.67 -8.19
C ILE A 153 10.07 -4.93 -7.49
N ILE A 154 10.86 -3.89 -7.25
CA ILE A 154 12.14 -4.00 -6.54
C ILE A 154 11.91 -4.51 -5.11
N ARG A 155 11.00 -3.89 -4.37
CA ARG A 155 10.68 -4.24 -2.98
C ARG A 155 10.14 -5.67 -2.85
N ASN A 156 9.44 -6.16 -3.87
CA ASN A 156 8.97 -7.55 -3.94
C ASN A 156 10.07 -8.57 -4.31
N GLY A 157 11.33 -8.15 -4.42
CA GLY A 157 12.45 -9.04 -4.76
C GLY A 157 12.51 -9.44 -6.22
N HIS A 158 11.64 -8.90 -7.07
CA HIS A 158 11.61 -9.19 -8.50
C HIS A 158 12.42 -8.19 -9.33
N GLY A 159 13.04 -7.18 -8.71
CA GLY A 159 13.85 -6.17 -9.40
C GLY A 159 14.96 -6.78 -10.26
N GLU A 160 15.57 -7.89 -9.82
CA GLU A 160 16.63 -8.58 -10.56
C GLU A 160 16.14 -9.22 -11.86
N GLU A 161 14.84 -9.44 -12.03
CA GLU A 161 14.25 -10.01 -13.25
C GLU A 161 14.14 -9.00 -14.40
N TYR A 162 14.39 -7.73 -14.12
CA TYR A 162 14.22 -6.63 -15.06
C TYR A 162 15.49 -5.80 -15.20
N ILE A 163 15.57 -5.06 -16.30
CA ILE A 163 16.62 -4.08 -16.60
C ILE A 163 15.92 -2.74 -16.78
N VAL A 164 16.35 -1.73 -16.03
CA VAL A 164 15.92 -0.34 -16.29
C VAL A 164 16.62 0.14 -17.55
N LEU A 165 15.83 0.52 -18.55
CA LEU A 165 16.31 1.06 -19.81
C LEU A 165 16.39 2.59 -19.78
N GLU A 166 15.41 3.25 -19.17
CA GLU A 166 15.26 4.71 -19.19
C GLU A 166 14.40 5.19 -18.02
N GLU A 167 14.82 6.27 -17.36
CA GLU A 167 14.01 7.03 -16.40
C GLU A 167 13.38 8.21 -17.12
N ILE A 168 12.05 8.35 -16.99
CA ILE A 168 11.23 9.32 -17.70
C ILE A 168 10.61 10.22 -16.62
N VAL A 169 10.90 11.52 -16.68
CA VAL A 169 10.41 12.54 -15.73
C VAL A 169 9.31 13.38 -16.36
#